data_AF-A0A3E0PL45-F1
#
_entry.id   AF-A0A3E0PL45-F1
#
_cell.length_a   1.000
_cell.length_b   1.000
_cell.length_c   1.000
_cell.angle_alpha   90.00
_cell.angle_beta   90.00
_cell.angle_gamma   90.00
#
_symmetry.space_group_name_H-M   'P 1'
#
loop_
_entity.id
_entity.type
_entity.pdbx_description
1 polymer ?
#
loop_
_entity_poly.entity_id
_entity_poly.type
_entity_poly.pdbx_seq_one_letter_code
_entity_poly.pdbx_strand_id
1 'polypeptide(L)'
;MQNNSREVEFSSGKTGIVFLEEETAGGERVMIVDYKNDDLVRKETEIEKQVEEIWRSVTGEAEERGISNVVIKYRFRDPTSDSDEEVYSGLLFEAEKIENGTWKLRRVN
;
A
#
# COMPACT_ATOMS: atom_id res chain seq x y z
N MET A 1 16.07 14.38 -1.50
CA MET A 1 14.89 13.60 -1.10
C MET A 1 15.40 12.42 -0.30
N GLN A 2 14.98 12.27 0.97
CA GLN A 2 15.30 11.06 1.73
C GLN A 2 14.49 9.92 1.12
N ASN A 3 15.17 8.85 0.70
CA ASN A 3 14.50 7.62 0.29
C ASN A 3 13.90 6.97 1.53
N ASN A 4 12.62 7.20 1.79
CA ASN A 4 11.87 6.55 2.87
C ASN A 4 11.31 5.22 2.37
N SER A 5 12.20 4.32 1.94
CA SER A 5 11.83 2.94 1.62
C SER A 5 11.93 2.05 2.85
N ARG A 6 11.06 1.05 2.94
CA ARG A 6 11.04 0.10 4.05
C ARG A 6 10.78 -1.32 3.55
N GLU A 7 11.38 -2.29 4.23
CA GLU A 7 11.07 -3.71 4.04
C GLU A 7 9.86 -4.13 4.88
N VAL A 8 8.96 -4.89 4.25
CA VAL A 8 7.79 -5.53 4.86
C VAL A 8 7.91 -7.03 4.63
N GLU A 9 8.03 -7.80 5.71
CA GLU A 9 7.97 -9.26 5.66
C GLU A 9 6.51 -9.69 5.68
N PHE A 10 6.08 -10.36 4.62
CA PHE A 10 4.73 -10.87 4.47
C PHE A 10 4.57 -12.24 5.14
N SER A 11 3.34 -12.60 5.52
CA SER A 11 3.04 -13.92 6.08
C SER A 11 3.36 -15.09 5.15
N SER A 12 3.51 -14.82 3.84
CA SER A 12 4.00 -15.79 2.85
C SER A 12 5.51 -16.09 2.96
N GLY A 13 6.24 -15.41 3.85
CA GLY A 13 7.71 -15.49 3.97
C GLY A 13 8.46 -14.70 2.89
N LYS A 14 7.76 -13.84 2.15
CA LYS A 14 8.37 -12.95 1.15
C LYS A 14 8.64 -11.59 1.78
N THR A 15 9.66 -10.90 1.30
CA THR A 15 9.95 -9.52 1.69
C THR A 15 9.63 -8.58 0.52
N GLY A 16 8.80 -7.58 0.76
CA GLY A 16 8.53 -6.49 -0.16
C GLY A 16 9.21 -5.21 0.26
N ILE A 17 9.54 -4.35 -0.71
CA ILE A 17 10.02 -2.99 -0.45
C ILE A 17 8.87 -2.02 -0.73
N VAL A 18 8.43 -1.28 0.28
CA VAL A 18 7.46 -0.20 0.16
C VAL A 18 8.17 1.14 0.19
N PHE A 19 7.66 2.11 -0.57
CA PHE A 19 8.13 3.48 -0.57
C PHE A 19 7.10 4.37 0.09
N LEU A 20 7.55 5.22 1.02
CA LEU A 20 6.70 6.11 1.78
C LEU A 20 6.91 7.55 1.34
N GLU A 21 5.83 8.20 0.99
CA GLU A 21 5.77 9.63 0.68
C GLU A 21 4.72 10.29 1.58
N GLU A 22 4.88 11.59 1.80
CA GLU A 22 3.90 12.36 2.55
C GLU A 22 3.47 13.55 1.69
N GLU A 23 2.16 13.74 1.57
CA GLU A 23 1.56 14.85 0.86
C GLU A 23 0.58 15.60 1.75
N THR A 24 0.30 16.86 1.39
CA THR A 24 -0.77 17.63 2.00
C THR A 24 -1.85 17.87 0.93
N ALA A 25 -3.03 17.30 1.12
CA ALA A 25 -4.17 17.43 0.22
C ALA A 25 -5.34 18.05 0.99
N GLY A 26 -5.86 19.19 0.53
CA GLY A 26 -7.00 19.84 1.20
C GLY A 26 -6.74 20.32 2.63
N GLY A 27 -5.48 20.46 3.04
CA GLY A 27 -5.09 20.80 4.42
C GLY A 27 -4.88 19.60 5.33
N GLU A 28 -5.11 18.38 4.84
CA GLU A 28 -4.88 17.13 5.55
C GLU A 28 -3.57 16.49 5.11
N ARG A 29 -2.83 15.92 6.06
CA ARG A 29 -1.60 15.15 5.77
C ARG A 29 -2.00 13.74 5.39
N VAL A 30 -1.49 13.28 4.25
CA VAL A 30 -1.73 11.96 3.70
C VAL A 30 -0.40 11.24 3.57
N MET A 31 -0.33 10.00 4.05
CA MET A 31 0.80 9.12 3.75
C MET A 31 0.49 8.34 2.48
N ILE A 32 1.38 8.40 1.50
CA ILE A 32 1.31 7.59 0.29
C ILE A 32 2.30 6.45 0.42
N VAL A 33 1.81 5.24 0.28
CA VAL A 33 2.60 4.01 0.27
C VAL A 33 2.59 3.46 -1.14
N ASP A 34 3.74 3.35 -1.78
CA ASP A 34 3.89 2.72 -3.08
C ASP A 34 4.58 1.37 -2.93
N TYR A 35 3.87 0.31 -3.33
CA TYR A 35 4.38 -1.05 -3.34
C TYR A 35 4.28 -1.63 -4.75
N LYS A 36 5.40 -2.13 -5.25
CA LYS A 36 5.49 -2.86 -6.51
C LYS A 36 5.78 -4.34 -6.23
N ASN A 37 4.84 -5.19 -6.56
CA ASN A 37 4.99 -6.63 -6.54
C ASN A 37 5.37 -7.13 -7.94
N ASP A 38 6.58 -7.68 -8.08
CA ASP A 38 7.07 -8.22 -9.35
C ASP A 38 6.53 -9.63 -9.64
N ASP A 39 5.83 -10.26 -8.67
CA ASP A 39 5.24 -11.57 -8.85
C ASP A 39 3.92 -11.54 -9.63
N LEU A 40 3.63 -12.65 -10.31
CA LEU A 40 2.34 -12.92 -10.93
C LEU A 40 1.30 -13.21 -9.84
N VAL A 41 0.52 -12.21 -9.47
CA VAL A 41 -0.59 -12.37 -8.51
C VAL A 41 -1.87 -12.72 -9.26
N ARG A 42 -2.38 -13.94 -9.03
CA ARG A 42 -3.59 -14.46 -9.72
C ARG A 42 -4.86 -14.36 -8.91
N LYS A 43 -4.78 -13.98 -7.63
CA LYS A 43 -5.91 -13.95 -6.69
C LYS A 43 -5.95 -12.61 -5.98
N GLU A 44 -7.08 -11.90 -6.09
CA GLU A 44 -7.26 -10.62 -5.39
C GLU A 44 -7.16 -10.76 -3.87
N THR A 45 -7.55 -11.90 -3.31
CA THR A 45 -7.42 -12.17 -1.86
C THR A 45 -5.97 -12.23 -1.37
N GLU A 46 -5.00 -12.48 -2.25
CA GLU A 46 -3.58 -12.37 -1.93
C GLU A 46 -3.14 -10.91 -1.86
N ILE A 47 -3.64 -10.08 -2.79
CA ILE A 47 -3.40 -8.63 -2.80
C ILE A 47 -3.95 -8.01 -1.51
N GLU A 48 -5.20 -8.29 -1.16
CA GLU A 48 -5.85 -7.72 0.03
C GLU A 48 -5.06 -8.05 1.32
N LYS A 49 -4.61 -9.30 1.47
CA LYS A 49 -3.77 -9.70 2.61
C LYS A 49 -2.44 -8.95 2.67
N GLN A 50 -1.75 -8.83 1.55
CA GLN A 50 -0.49 -8.08 1.50
C GLN A 50 -0.71 -6.59 1.79
N VAL A 51 -1.80 -6.00 1.31
CA VAL A 51 -2.17 -4.62 1.63
C VAL A 51 -2.46 -4.45 3.11
N GLU A 52 -3.17 -5.38 3.76
CA GLU A 52 -3.36 -5.36 5.21
C GLU A 52 -2.04 -5.43 5.98
N GLU A 53 -1.09 -6.26 5.52
CA GLU A 53 0.23 -6.40 6.13
C GLU A 53 1.09 -5.14 5.96
N ILE A 54 1.07 -4.54 4.76
CA ILE A 54 1.68 -3.23 4.48
C ILE A 54 1.07 -2.17 5.39
N TRP A 55 -0.26 -2.09 5.47
CA TRP A 55 -0.97 -1.15 6.33
C TRP A 55 -0.53 -1.29 7.80
N ARG A 56 -0.53 -2.52 8.33
CA ARG A 56 -0.08 -2.79 9.71
C ARG A 56 1.37 -2.39 9.94
N SER A 57 2.22 -2.48 8.93
CA SER A 57 3.61 -2.06 9.05
C SER A 57 3.76 -0.54 9.21
N VAL A 58 2.90 0.25 8.56
CA VAL A 58 3.01 1.72 8.50
C VAL A 58 2.06 2.46 9.44
N THR A 59 1.03 1.79 9.98
CA THR A 59 -0.01 2.44 10.80
C THR A 59 0.56 3.18 12.00
N GLY A 60 1.56 2.62 12.70
CA GLY A 60 2.17 3.29 13.86
C GLY A 60 2.87 4.61 13.47
N GLU A 61 3.55 4.61 12.32
CA GLU A 61 4.22 5.80 11.79
C GLU A 61 3.20 6.86 11.35
N ALA A 62 2.07 6.45 10.76
CA ALA A 62 0.97 7.36 10.44
C ALA A 62 0.41 8.02 11.72
N GLU A 63 0.21 7.24 12.79
CA GLU A 63 -0.28 7.74 14.07
C GLU A 63 0.69 8.70 14.75
N GLU A 64 1.98 8.36 14.81
CA GLU A 64 3.04 9.22 15.37
C GLU A 64 3.14 10.57 14.65
N ARG A 65 2.86 10.57 13.34
CA ARG A 65 2.90 11.78 12.51
C ARG A 65 1.60 12.56 12.49
N GLY A 66 0.54 12.08 13.16
CA GLY A 66 -0.77 12.72 13.15
C GLY A 66 -1.44 12.68 11.78
N ILE A 67 -1.16 11.65 10.99
CA ILE A 67 -1.79 11.39 9.69
C ILE A 67 -3.10 10.64 9.93
N SER A 68 -4.18 11.11 9.30
CA SER A 68 -5.53 10.51 9.39
C SER A 68 -5.90 9.70 8.16
N ASN A 69 -5.13 9.80 7.07
CA ASN A 69 -5.40 9.13 5.81
C ASN A 69 -4.12 8.54 5.21
N VAL A 70 -4.16 7.27 4.82
CA VAL A 70 -3.07 6.58 4.14
C VAL A 70 -3.57 5.97 2.85
N VAL A 71 -2.90 6.28 1.74
CA VAL A 71 -3.18 5.74 0.42
C VAL A 71 -2.12 4.71 0.05
N ILE A 72 -2.54 3.48 -0.25
CA ILE A 72 -1.65 2.39 -0.66
C ILE A 72 -1.84 2.13 -2.16
N LYS A 73 -0.82 2.45 -2.94
CA LYS A 73 -0.69 2.15 -4.37
C LYS A 73 -0.05 0.76 -4.49
N TYR A 74 -0.86 -0.24 -4.85
CA TYR A 74 -0.40 -1.61 -5.02
C TYR A 74 -0.30 -1.93 -6.51
N ARG A 75 0.93 -2.09 -7.02
CA ARG A 75 1.21 -2.46 -8.42
C ARG A 75 1.64 -3.91 -8.48
N PHE A 76 1.11 -4.67 -9.41
CA PHE A 76 1.45 -6.08 -9.59
C PHE A 76 1.57 -6.45 -11.06
N ARG A 77 2.37 -7.46 -11.35
CA ARG A 77 2.52 -7.96 -12.72
C ARG A 77 1.19 -8.50 -13.23
N ASP A 78 0.72 -7.95 -14.35
CA ASP A 78 -0.57 -8.32 -14.91
C ASP A 78 -0.55 -9.77 -15.39
N PRO A 79 -1.37 -10.66 -14.81
CA PRO A 79 -1.37 -12.07 -15.18
C PRO A 79 -2.05 -12.34 -16.53
N THR A 80 -2.70 -11.35 -17.13
CA THR A 80 -3.42 -11.44 -18.40
C THR A 80 -2.64 -10.89 -19.59
N SER A 81 -1.47 -10.31 -19.36
CA SER A 81 -0.62 -9.83 -20.45
C SER A 81 0.07 -11.00 -21.14
N ASP A 82 -0.31 -11.25 -22.41
CA ASP A 82 0.34 -12.23 -23.29
C ASP A 82 1.61 -11.69 -23.97
N SER A 83 2.05 -10.47 -23.62
CA SER A 83 3.27 -9.86 -24.16
C SER A 83 4.52 -10.31 -23.40
N ASP A 84 5.66 -10.38 -24.10
CA ASP A 84 6.98 -10.48 -23.47
C ASP A 84 7.35 -9.23 -22.64
N GLU A 85 6.56 -8.15 -22.72
CA GLU A 85 6.71 -6.95 -21.90
C GLU A 85 6.14 -7.13 -20.49
N GLU A 86 6.84 -6.59 -19.50
CA GLU A 86 6.37 -6.56 -18.10
C GLU A 86 5.30 -5.47 -17.93
N VAL A 87 4.03 -5.86 -18.12
CA VAL A 87 2.87 -5.01 -17.86
C VAL A 87 2.50 -5.10 -16.38
N TYR A 88 2.26 -3.95 -15.75
CA TYR A 88 1.82 -3.87 -14.37
C TYR A 88 0.40 -3.30 -14.31
N SER A 89 -0.46 -4.01 -13.59
CA SER A 89 -1.78 -3.53 -13.16
C SER A 89 -1.67 -2.90 -11.77
N GLY A 90 -2.58 -1.97 -11.45
CA GLY A 90 -2.53 -1.21 -10.20
C GLY A 90 -3.88 -1.18 -9.48
N LEU A 91 -3.86 -1.40 -8.17
CA LEU A 91 -5.00 -1.19 -7.28
C LEU A 91 -4.68 -0.10 -6.26
N LEU A 92 -5.70 0.67 -5.88
CA LEU A 92 -5.62 1.69 -4.84
C LEU A 92 -6.41 1.25 -3.62
N PHE A 93 -5.82 1.47 -2.45
CA PHE A 93 -6.47 1.26 -1.16
C PHE A 93 -6.30 2.50 -0.30
N GLU A 94 -7.27 2.75 0.57
CA GLU A 94 -7.28 3.87 1.49
C GLU A 94 -7.56 3.35 2.89
N ALA A 95 -6.70 3.70 3.84
CA ALA A 95 -6.91 3.55 5.26
C ALA A 95 -7.22 4.92 5.86
N GLU A 96 -8.42 5.07 6.42
CA GLU A 96 -8.90 6.31 7.00
C GLU A 96 -9.18 6.12 8.50
N LYS A 97 -8.74 7.07 9.32
CA LYS A 97 -9.05 7.10 10.75
C LYS A 97 -10.45 7.66 10.96
N ILE A 98 -11.34 6.87 11.54
CA ILE A 98 -12.74 7.25 11.81
C ILE A 98 -12.90 7.83 13.23
N GLU A 99 -14.06 8.44 13.52
CA GLU A 99 -14.32 9.26 14.73
C GLU A 99 -14.03 8.60 16.09
N ASN A 100 -13.97 7.26 16.17
CA ASN A 100 -13.64 6.52 17.39
C ASN A 100 -12.15 6.14 17.51
N GLY A 101 -11.30 6.66 16.61
CA GLY A 101 -9.87 6.33 16.55
C GLY A 101 -9.54 4.99 15.89
N THR A 102 -10.55 4.24 15.42
CA THR A 102 -10.34 3.03 14.63
C THR A 102 -9.95 3.41 13.20
N TRP A 103 -9.24 2.52 12.51
CA TRP A 103 -8.90 2.67 11.10
C TRP A 103 -9.78 1.78 10.23
N LYS A 104 -10.24 2.31 9.10
CA LYS A 104 -10.99 1.57 8.09
C LYS A 104 -10.18 1.50 6.81
N LEU A 105 -9.76 0.30 6.42
CA LEU A 105 -9.12 0.02 5.14
C LEU A 105 -10.18 -0.34 4.10
N ARG A 106 -10.14 0.30 2.93
CA ARG A 106 -11.03 0.02 1.79
C ARG A 106 -10.27 0.08 0.48
N ARG A 107 -10.71 -0.71 -0.51
CA ARG A 107 -10.29 -0.54 -1.91
C ARG A 107 -10.98 0.70 -2.50
N VAL A 108 -10.23 1.48 -3.26
CA VAL A 108 -10.71 2.65 -4.00
C VAL A 108 -10.55 2.33 -5.49
N ASN A 109 -11.65 2.36 -6.24
CA ASN A 109 -11.67 2.11 -7.68
C ASN A 109 -11.54 3.41 -8.46
#